data_AF-A0A227JEL0-F1
#
_entry.id   AF-A0A227JEL0-F1
#
_cell.length_a   1.000
_cell.length_b   1.000
_cell.length_c   1.000
_cell.angle_alpha   90.00
_cell.angle_beta   90.00
_cell.angle_gamma   90.00
#
_symmetry.space_group_name_H-M   'P 1'
#
loop_
_entity.id
_entity.type
_entity.pdbx_description
1 polymer ?
#
loop_
_entity_poly.entity_id
_entity_poly.type
_entity_poly.pdbx_seq_one_letter_code
_entity_poly.pdbx_strand_id
1 'polypeptide(L)' 'AFVEFRPYLGGCKFRDCKHNDDPGCILREAVEKGEVSEVRFENYHRILESMMENKANRQYSRNKKADL' A
#
# COMPACT_ATOMS: atom_id res chain seq x y z
N ALA A 1 4.90 -9.52 -4.23
CA ALA A 1 5.79 -8.42 -3.77
C ALA A 1 6.22 -7.60 -4.99
N PHE A 2 6.29 -6.27 -4.87
CA PHE A 2 6.66 -5.35 -5.95
C PHE A 2 8.19 -5.18 -5.96
N VAL A 3 8.87 -5.75 -6.95
CA VAL A 3 10.35 -5.75 -6.99
C VAL A 3 10.92 -4.38 -7.36
N GLU A 4 10.20 -3.62 -8.19
CA GLU A 4 10.60 -2.27 -8.62
C GLU A 4 10.62 -1.26 -7.47
N PHE A 5 9.93 -1.54 -6.35
CA PHE A 5 9.91 -0.64 -5.20
C PHE A 5 11.15 -0.75 -4.33
N ARG A 6 11.85 -1.90 -4.38
CA ARG A 6 13.00 -2.20 -3.50
C ARG A 6 14.06 -1.10 -3.44
N PRO A 7 14.48 -0.47 -4.57
CA PRO A 7 15.47 0.61 -4.55
C PRO A 7 15.00 1.86 -3.80
N TYR A 8 13.69 2.05 -3.66
CA TYR A 8 13.05 3.25 -3.13
C TYR A 8 12.59 3.09 -1.67
N LEU A 9 12.53 1.86 -1.15
CA LEU A 9 12.07 1.58 0.21
C LEU A 9 13.01 2.23 1.25
N GLY A 10 12.42 2.95 2.20
CA GLY A 10 13.17 3.67 3.23
C GLY A 10 13.73 5.03 2.80
N GLY A 11 13.59 5.41 1.53
CA GLY A 11 14.01 6.72 1.01
C GLY A 11 12.95 7.83 1.12
N CYS A 12 11.77 7.53 1.67
CA CYS A 12 10.74 8.54 1.87
C CYS A 12 11.15 9.55 2.94
N LYS A 13 10.69 10.80 2.79
CA LYS A 13 10.92 11.88 3.77
C LYS A 13 10.44 11.52 5.18
N PHE A 14 9.31 10.81 5.27
CA PHE A 14 8.69 10.40 6.52
C PHE A 14 8.79 8.88 6.70
N ARG A 15 9.04 8.44 7.95
CA ARG A 15 9.19 7.02 8.29
C ARG A 15 7.87 6.24 8.23
N ASP A 16 6.75 6.94 8.40
CA ASP A 16 5.38 6.44 8.37
C ASP A 16 4.65 6.80 7.07
N CYS A 17 5.40 7.07 6.00
CA CYS A 17 4.84 7.34 4.68
C CYS A 17 3.89 6.21 4.25
N LYS A 18 2.66 6.57 3.90
CA LYS A 18 1.64 5.67 3.35
C LYS A 18 1.77 5.50 1.84
N HIS A 19 2.71 6.23 1.25
CA HIS A 19 3.00 6.25 -0.18
C HIS A 19 1.80 6.64 -1.05
N ASN A 20 0.84 7.39 -0.51
CA ASN A 20 -0.31 7.90 -1.27
C ASN A 20 -0.10 9.40 -1.57
N ASP A 21 -0.73 10.27 -0.78
CA ASP A 21 -0.64 11.73 -0.93
C ASP A 21 0.50 12.35 -0.10
N ASP A 22 1.31 11.54 0.60
CA ASP A 22 2.33 12.05 1.51
C ASP A 22 3.38 12.92 0.79
N PRO A 23 3.70 14.12 1.31
CA PRO A 23 4.74 14.96 0.73
C PRO A 23 6.13 14.32 0.87
N GLY A 24 6.93 14.32 -0.20
CA GLY A 24 8.27 13.68 -0.20
C GLY A 24 8.24 12.15 -0.21
N CYS A 25 7.17 11.56 -0.77
CA CYS A 25 7.14 10.14 -1.09
C CYS A 25 8.02 9.84 -2.31
N ILE A 26 9.14 9.16 -2.09
CA ILE A 26 10.09 8.83 -3.16
C ILE A 26 9.49 7.84 -4.18
N LEU A 27 8.52 7.00 -3.78
CA LEU A 27 7.82 6.13 -4.73
C LEU A 27 6.95 6.92 -5.70
N ARG A 28 6.27 7.98 -5.22
CA ARG A 28 5.48 8.85 -6.09
C ARG A 28 6.38 9.63 -7.04
N GLU A 29 7.50 10.15 -6.55
CA GLU A 29 8.49 10.80 -7.41
C GLU A 29 9.04 9.85 -8.48
N ALA A 30 9.29 8.58 -8.14
CA ALA A 30 9.72 7.57 -9.11
C ALA A 30 8.65 7.27 -10.17
N VAL A 31 7.36 7.33 -9.80
CA VAL A 31 6.24 7.23 -10.75
C VAL A 31 6.19 8.46 -11.67
N GLU A 32 6.31 9.67 -11.11
CA GLU A 32 6.33 10.92 -11.89
C GLU A 32 7.51 10.98 -12.88
N LYS A 33 8.64 10.36 -12.52
CA LYS A 33 9.82 10.21 -13.39
C LYS A 33 9.72 9.07 -14.40
N GLY A 34 8.68 8.23 -14.31
CA GLY A 34 8.51 7.04 -15.16
C GLY A 34 9.45 5.87 -14.82
N GLU A 35 10.16 5.92 -13.69
CA GLU A 35 11.02 4.84 -13.19
C GLU A 35 10.20 3.70 -12.58
N VAL A 36 8.99 4.02 -12.13
CA VAL A 36 7.96 3.08 -11.67
C VAL A 36 6.73 3.26 -12.54
N SER A 37 6.13 2.14 -12.98
CA SER A 37 4.89 2.18 -13.75
C SER A 37 3.73 2.71 -12.90
N GLU A 38 3.05 3.75 -13.40
CA GLU A 38 1.82 4.31 -12.79
C GLU A 38 0.76 3.23 -12.55
N VAL A 39 0.48 2.39 -13.56
CA VAL A 39 -0.45 1.26 -13.44
C VAL A 39 -0.07 0.30 -12.31
N ARG A 40 1.23 0.08 -12.08
CA ARG A 40 1.69 -0.79 -10.98
C ARG A 40 1.56 -0.11 -9.63
N PHE A 41 1.79 1.19 -9.56
CA PHE A 41 1.56 1.99 -8.36
C PHE A 41 0.07 2.03 -7.98
N GLU A 42 -0.83 2.24 -8.93
CA GLU A 42 -2.28 2.16 -8.69
C GLU A 42 -2.71 0.78 -8.18
N ASN A 43 -2.21 -0.29 -8.82
CA ASN A 43 -2.51 -1.65 -8.38
C ASN A 43 -2.00 -1.95 -6.98
N TYR A 44 -0.88 -1.37 -6.57
CA TYR A 44 -0.40 -1.47 -5.20
C TYR A 44 -1.42 -0.89 -4.21
N HIS A 45 -1.96 0.30 -4.48
CA HIS A 45 -3.00 0.91 -3.63
C HIS A 45 -4.29 0.09 -3.60
N ARG A 46 -4.75 -0.43 -4.76
CA ARG A 46 -5.94 -1.32 -4.81
C ARG A 46 -5.76 -2.57 -3.97
N ILE A 47 -4.57 -3.17 -4.00
CA ILE A 47 -4.26 -4.35 -3.18
C ILE A 47 -4.29 -3.97 -1.69
N LEU A 48 -3.70 -2.83 -1.29
CA LEU A 48 -3.74 -2.36 0.10
C LEU A 48 -5.18 -2.14 0.59
N GLU A 49 -6.02 -1.50 -0.22
CA GLU A 49 -7.43 -1.26 0.08
C GLU A 49 -8.19 -2.57 0.27
N SER A 50 -8.07 -3.50 -0.69
CA SER A 50 -8.71 -4.82 -0.59
C SER A 50 -8.25 -5.61 0.64
N MET A 51 -7.01 -5.44 1.10
CA MET A 51 -6.52 -6.10 2.32
C MET A 51 -7.13 -5.49 3.59
N MET A 52 -7.42 -4.19 3.61
CA MET A 52 -8.13 -3.53 4.71
C MET A 52 -9.58 -4.00 4.78
N GLU A 53 -10.29 -4.04 3.66
CA GLU A 53 -11.67 -4.53 3.59
C GLU A 53 -11.78 -6.01 4.03
N ASN A 54 -10.86 -6.85 3.54
CA ASN A 54 -10.84 -8.27 3.90
C ASN A 54 -10.52 -8.53 5.39
N LYS A 55 -9.84 -7.62 6.08
CA LYS A 55 -9.63 -7.72 7.54
C LYS A 55 -10.93 -7.51 8.30
N ALA A 56 -11.75 -6.53 7.89
CA ALA A 56 -13.04 -6.26 8.53
C ALA A 56 -13.98 -7.49 8.44
N ASN A 57 -14.06 -8.13 7.27
CA ASN A 57 -14.87 -9.34 7.09
C ASN A 57 -14.38 -10.54 7.88
N ARG A 58 -13.05 -10.77 7.93
CA ARG A 58 -12.49 -11.90 8.71
C ARG A 58 -12.70 -11.74 10.21
N GLN A 59 -12.65 -10.51 10.72
CA GLN A 59 -12.89 -10.23 12.14
C GLN A 59 -14.36 -10.47 12.51
N TYR A 60 -15.30 -10.04 11.66
CA TYR A 60 -16.73 -10.32 11.85
C TYR A 60 -17.04 -11.83 11.88
N SER A 61 -16.50 -12.61 10.94
CA SER A 61 -16.70 -14.06 10.92
C SER A 61 -16.09 -14.81 12.11
N ARG A 62 -14.98 -14.32 12.68
CA ARG A 62 -14.40 -14.89 13.90
C ARG A 62 -15.26 -14.59 15.13
N ASN A 63 -15.70 -13.35 15.30
CA ASN A 63 -16.50 -12.96 16.46
C ASN A 63 -17.85 -13.69 16.48
N LYS A 64 -18.49 -13.89 15.32
CA LYS A 64 -19.74 -14.67 15.22
C LYS A 64 -19.61 -16.14 15.63
N LYS A 65 -18.41 -16.74 15.50
CA LYS A 65 -18.14 -18.13 15.94
C LYS A 65 -17.83 -18.25 17.43
N ALA A 66 -17.49 -17.15 18.11
CA ALA A 66 -17.22 -17.14 19.55
C ALA A 66 -18.48 -16.88 20.38
N ASP A 67 -19.52 -16.33 19.76
CA ASP A 67 -20.83 -16.00 20.36
C ASP A 67 -21.91 -17.09 20.15
N LEU A 68 -21.53 -18.25 19.60
CA LEU A 68 -22.38 -19.43 19.32
C LEU A 68 -21.78 -20.65 20.03
#